data_AF-A0A6I4R5Q8-F1
#
_entry.id   AF-A0A6I4R5Q8-F1
#
_cell.length_a   1.000
_cell.length_b   1.000
_cell.length_c   1.000
_cell.angle_alpha   90.00
_cell.angle_beta   90.00
_cell.angle_gamma   90.00
#
_symmetry.space_group_name_H-M   'P 1'
#
loop_
_entity.id
_entity.type
_entity.pdbx_description
1 polymer ?
#
loop_
_entity_poly.entity_id
_entity_poly.type
_entity_poly.pdbx_seq_one_letter_code
_entity_poly.pdbx_strand_id
1 'polypeptide(L)'
;MANRPLTRSLLRHFGNLLVSAIGALLLGLAAWLAPPLLVPLLWAGVPVYLGVLLPRWIGRGERLRRAEAARQADLGKWGFACRDHAGPWLNYIDYPLLQRCEQFAGRYFYGEWLIIHDGLLIINPGHSSVDLQQGEVRYDFARPRTYAWDGCTPKVPFYWLAILGIPDWWEKRHPILRLQQGQVQESQVFWPLAHPASLVHDALYQYLNVAPLAKHEADRLFFQMLRQAGMVWPLAFAYYLAVRLFGALEVRGPAPANSALRCATPLPASAQAPALNFDAPTRSA
;
A
#
# COMPACT_ATOMS: atom_id res chain seq x y z
N MET A 1 -17.41 10.03 14.45
CA MET A 1 -17.94 9.04 13.48
C MET A 1 -17.61 7.65 13.98
N ALA A 2 -18.60 6.78 14.16
CA ALA A 2 -18.37 5.43 14.70
C ALA A 2 -17.54 4.59 13.72
N ASN A 3 -16.30 4.26 14.12
CA ASN A 3 -15.44 3.28 13.44
C ASN A 3 -16.15 1.93 13.45
N ARG A 4 -16.84 1.57 12.37
CA ARG A 4 -17.42 0.23 12.24
C ARG A 4 -16.30 -0.81 12.38
N PRO A 5 -16.46 -1.83 13.24
CA PRO A 5 -15.51 -2.93 13.30
C PRO A 5 -15.46 -3.59 11.92
N LEU A 6 -14.24 -3.69 11.37
CA LEU A 6 -13.99 -4.39 10.11
C LEU A 6 -14.31 -5.87 10.32
N THR A 7 -15.52 -6.29 9.96
CA THR A 7 -15.90 -7.70 9.89
C THR A 7 -15.11 -8.35 8.77
N ARG A 8 -13.91 -8.87 9.10
CA ARG A 8 -13.07 -9.63 8.17
C ARG A 8 -13.78 -10.95 7.86
N SER A 9 -14.52 -10.99 6.75
CA SER A 9 -15.14 -12.21 6.23
C SER A 9 -14.06 -13.29 6.00
N LEU A 10 -14.23 -14.46 6.61
CA LEU A 10 -13.39 -15.67 6.48
C LEU A 10 -13.14 -16.10 5.02
N LEU A 11 -14.01 -15.71 4.09
CA LEU A 11 -13.93 -16.03 2.66
C LEU A 11 -12.92 -15.16 1.87
N ARG A 12 -12.28 -14.15 2.47
CA ARG A 12 -11.42 -13.18 1.75
C ARG A 12 -9.92 -13.46 1.85
N HIS A 13 -9.50 -14.72 1.85
CA HIS A 13 -8.10 -15.05 1.63
C HIS A 13 -7.83 -15.19 0.13
N PHE A 14 -7.72 -14.06 -0.59
CA PHE A 14 -7.48 -14.00 -2.04
C PHE A 14 -6.37 -14.94 -2.52
N GLY A 15 -5.30 -15.12 -1.73
CA GLY A 15 -4.23 -16.07 -2.07
C GLY A 15 -4.69 -17.54 -2.11
N ASN A 16 -5.57 -17.95 -1.18
CA ASN A 16 -6.12 -19.31 -1.20
C ASN A 16 -7.13 -19.46 -2.34
N LEU A 17 -7.95 -18.44 -2.58
CA LEU A 17 -8.90 -18.43 -3.71
C LEU A 17 -8.19 -18.51 -5.06
N LEU A 18 -7.09 -17.78 -5.24
CA LEU A 18 -6.31 -17.81 -6.48
C LEU A 18 -5.65 -19.18 -6.69
N VAL A 19 -5.00 -19.73 -5.65
CA VAL A 19 -4.40 -21.08 -5.73
C VAL A 19 -5.48 -22.13 -5.98
N SER A 20 -6.64 -22.04 -5.34
CA SER A 20 -7.77 -22.94 -5.58
C SER A 20 -8.35 -22.79 -6.99
N ALA A 21 -8.47 -21.57 -7.51
CA ALA A 21 -8.97 -21.32 -8.86
C ALA A 21 -8.02 -21.86 -9.94
N ILE A 22 -6.71 -21.62 -9.79
CA ILE A 22 -5.68 -22.18 -10.69
C ILE A 22 -5.71 -23.71 -10.61
N GLY A 23 -5.76 -24.26 -9.40
CA GLY A 23 -5.86 -25.72 -9.19
C GLY A 23 -7.09 -26.32 -9.88
N ALA A 24 -8.26 -25.71 -9.71
CA ALA A 24 -9.51 -26.16 -10.35
C ALA A 24 -9.43 -26.10 -11.88
N LEU A 25 -8.83 -25.03 -12.43
CA LEU A 25 -8.62 -24.90 -13.88
C LEU A 25 -7.69 -26.00 -14.41
N LEU A 26 -6.56 -26.25 -13.74
CA LEU A 26 -5.61 -27.30 -14.14
C LEU A 26 -6.24 -28.69 -14.07
N LEU A 27 -7.04 -28.98 -13.03
CA LEU A 27 -7.77 -30.24 -12.92
C LEU A 27 -8.83 -30.38 -14.02
N GLY A 28 -9.56 -29.31 -14.35
CA GLY A 28 -10.52 -29.30 -15.45
C GLY A 28 -9.87 -29.54 -16.81
N LEU A 29 -8.74 -28.89 -17.07
CA LEU A 29 -7.94 -29.11 -18.29
C LEU A 29 -7.40 -30.53 -18.37
N ALA A 30 -6.89 -31.08 -17.25
CA ALA A 30 -6.43 -32.46 -17.19
C ALA A 30 -7.57 -33.45 -17.43
N ALA A 31 -8.73 -33.23 -16.82
CA ALA A 31 -9.91 -34.07 -17.04
C ALA A 31 -10.34 -34.10 -18.52
N TRP A 32 -10.16 -32.98 -19.25
CA TRP A 32 -10.55 -32.87 -20.65
C TRP A 32 -9.49 -33.40 -21.63
N LEU A 33 -8.21 -33.04 -21.41
CA LEU A 33 -7.14 -33.29 -22.39
C LEU A 33 -6.31 -34.53 -22.06
N ALA A 34 -6.20 -34.91 -20.78
CA ALA A 34 -5.36 -36.02 -20.34
C ALA A 34 -5.85 -36.61 -19.00
N PRO A 35 -6.98 -37.35 -18.98
CA PRO A 35 -7.58 -37.89 -17.76
C PRO A 35 -6.62 -38.66 -16.83
N PRO A 36 -5.61 -39.42 -17.33
CA PRO A 36 -4.65 -40.09 -16.46
C PRO A 36 -3.84 -39.15 -15.55
N LEU A 37 -3.73 -37.86 -15.88
CA LEU A 37 -3.01 -36.87 -15.07
C LEU A 37 -3.82 -36.37 -13.87
N LEU A 38 -5.11 -36.69 -13.77
CA LEU A 38 -5.98 -36.14 -12.74
C LEU A 38 -5.56 -36.56 -11.32
N VAL A 39 -5.33 -37.85 -11.10
CA VAL A 39 -4.90 -38.39 -9.80
C VAL A 39 -3.53 -37.84 -9.36
N PRO A 40 -2.47 -37.84 -10.21
CA PRO A 40 -1.20 -37.27 -9.80
C PRO A 40 -1.27 -35.75 -9.57
N LEU A 41 -2.09 -35.00 -10.31
CA LEU A 41 -2.30 -33.57 -10.07
C LEU A 41 -3.00 -33.30 -8.74
N LEU A 42 -3.98 -34.12 -8.34
CA LEU A 42 -4.61 -34.03 -7.03
C LEU A 42 -3.58 -34.24 -5.91
N TRP A 43 -2.76 -35.27 -6.02
CA TRP A 43 -1.70 -35.54 -5.05
C TRP A 43 -0.64 -34.44 -5.02
N ALA A 44 -0.25 -33.89 -6.17
CA ALA A 44 0.67 -32.75 -6.25
C ALA A 44 0.06 -31.45 -5.70
N GLY A 45 -1.27 -31.29 -5.78
CA GLY A 45 -1.98 -30.15 -5.23
C GLY A 45 -1.90 -30.06 -3.71
N VAL A 46 -1.86 -31.20 -3.00
CA VAL A 46 -1.77 -31.25 -1.53
C VAL A 46 -0.54 -30.50 -0.98
N PRO A 47 0.72 -30.82 -1.38
CA PRO A 47 1.88 -30.09 -0.90
C PRO A 47 1.88 -28.63 -1.37
N VAL A 48 1.36 -28.29 -2.57
CA VAL A 48 1.25 -26.89 -3.00
C VAL A 48 0.33 -26.11 -2.06
N TYR A 49 -0.84 -26.67 -1.74
CA TYR A 49 -1.82 -26.03 -0.88
C TYR A 49 -1.32 -25.87 0.56
N LEU A 50 -0.68 -26.92 1.10
CA LEU A 50 -0.02 -26.87 2.40
C LEU A 50 1.08 -25.79 2.44
N GLY A 51 1.82 -25.61 1.35
CA GLY A 51 2.87 -24.59 1.25
C GLY A 51 2.37 -23.16 1.41
N VAL A 52 1.16 -22.88 0.96
CA VAL A 52 0.50 -21.57 1.11
C VAL A 52 -0.20 -21.46 2.47
N LEU A 53 -0.82 -22.54 2.96
CA LEU A 53 -1.59 -22.53 4.19
C LEU A 53 -0.73 -22.50 5.46
N LEU A 54 0.34 -23.29 5.52
CA LEU A 54 1.14 -23.46 6.74
C LEU A 54 1.74 -22.13 7.24
N PRO A 55 2.38 -21.29 6.40
CA PRO A 55 2.87 -19.97 6.85
C PRO A 55 1.77 -19.05 7.37
N ARG A 56 0.55 -19.18 6.82
CA ARG A 56 -0.60 -18.39 7.24
C ARG A 56 -1.19 -18.85 8.56
N TRP A 57 -1.11 -20.15 8.85
CA TRP A 57 -1.66 -20.72 10.06
C TRP A 57 -0.70 -20.61 11.24
N ILE A 58 0.57 -20.98 11.04
CA ILE A 58 1.61 -20.89 12.08
C ILE A 58 1.86 -19.42 12.40
N GLY A 59 1.82 -19.07 13.69
CA GLY A 59 2.00 -17.69 14.16
C GLY A 59 0.80 -16.76 13.91
N ARG A 60 -0.34 -17.28 13.43
CA ARG A 60 -1.55 -16.47 13.19
C ARG A 60 -2.03 -15.75 14.45
N GLY A 61 -2.06 -16.43 15.58
CA GLY A 61 -2.49 -15.86 16.86
C GLY A 61 -1.62 -14.66 17.26
N GLU A 62 -0.30 -14.82 17.16
CA GLU A 62 0.65 -13.75 17.47
C GLU A 62 0.53 -12.57 16.49
N ARG A 63 0.37 -12.82 15.18
CA ARG A 63 0.13 -11.75 14.20
C ARG A 63 -1.17 -10.99 14.47
N LEU A 64 -2.25 -11.70 14.84
CA LEU A 64 -3.52 -11.07 15.21
C LEU A 64 -3.37 -10.23 16.49
N ARG A 65 -2.67 -10.75 17.50
CA ARG A 65 -2.39 -10.04 18.75
C ARG A 65 -1.60 -8.75 18.50
N ARG A 66 -0.54 -8.81 17.68
CA ARG A 66 0.26 -7.63 17.30
C ARG A 66 -0.55 -6.61 16.50
N ALA A 67 -1.35 -7.07 15.53
CA ALA A 67 -2.21 -6.20 14.74
C ALA A 67 -3.26 -5.49 15.60
N GLU A 68 -3.85 -6.19 16.57
CA GLU A 68 -4.80 -5.58 17.50
C GLU A 68 -4.10 -4.58 18.44
N ALA A 69 -2.93 -4.94 18.98
CA ALA A 69 -2.15 -4.01 19.82
C ALA A 69 -1.76 -2.73 19.06
N ALA A 70 -1.32 -2.85 17.80
CA ALA A 70 -1.01 -1.70 16.94
C ALA A 70 -2.26 -0.85 16.68
N ARG A 71 -3.40 -1.48 16.35
CA ARG A 71 -4.68 -0.79 16.17
C ARG A 71 -5.09 -0.01 17.43
N GLN A 72 -4.97 -0.60 18.61
CA GLN A 72 -5.32 0.07 19.88
C GLN A 72 -4.36 1.22 20.18
N ALA A 73 -3.07 1.07 19.89
CA ALA A 73 -2.10 2.15 20.02
C ALA A 73 -2.43 3.32 19.07
N ASP A 74 -2.80 3.04 17.82
CA ASP A 74 -3.23 4.07 16.87
C ASP A 74 -4.51 4.77 17.34
N LEU A 75 -5.52 4.02 17.79
CA LEU A 75 -6.76 4.59 18.32
C LEU A 75 -6.49 5.49 19.53
N GLY A 76 -5.60 5.07 20.43
CA GLY A 76 -5.22 5.85 21.60
C GLY A 76 -4.46 7.13 21.25
N LYS A 77 -3.57 7.08 20.26
CA LYS A 77 -2.72 8.21 19.86
C LYS A 77 -3.43 9.20 18.93
N TRP A 78 -4.15 8.69 17.93
CA TRP A 78 -4.68 9.47 16.81
C TRP A 78 -6.20 9.64 16.86
N GLY A 79 -6.91 8.86 17.69
CA GLY A 79 -8.38 8.78 17.66
C GLY A 79 -8.93 7.99 16.47
N PHE A 80 -8.06 7.45 15.62
CA PHE A 80 -8.39 6.57 14.50
C PHE A 80 -7.32 5.50 14.33
N ALA A 81 -7.69 4.39 13.68
CA ALA A 81 -6.74 3.34 13.31
C ALA A 81 -6.43 3.41 11.82
N CYS A 82 -5.16 3.22 11.46
CA CYS A 82 -4.81 2.91 10.09
C CYS A 82 -5.31 1.50 9.72
N ARG A 83 -5.45 1.24 8.42
CA ARG A 83 -5.91 -0.03 7.85
C ARG A 83 -4.77 -1.03 7.62
N ASP A 84 -3.65 -0.87 8.32
CA ASP A 84 -2.46 -1.66 8.10
C ASP A 84 -2.77 -3.18 8.13
N HIS A 85 -2.09 -3.88 7.22
CA HIS A 85 -2.22 -5.30 7.03
C HIS A 85 -0.92 -5.96 7.51
N ALA A 86 -1.05 -7.05 8.27
CA ALA A 86 0.09 -7.90 8.57
C ALA A 86 0.60 -8.56 7.28
N GLY A 87 1.57 -7.92 6.64
CA GLY A 87 2.25 -8.37 5.42
C GLY A 87 3.59 -9.04 5.71
N PRO A 88 4.22 -9.67 4.71
CA PRO A 88 5.61 -10.09 4.81
C PRO A 88 6.61 -8.92 4.88
N TRP A 89 6.18 -7.68 4.62
CA TRP A 89 6.94 -6.42 4.67
C TRP A 89 8.31 -6.56 4.01
N LEU A 90 8.28 -6.62 2.67
CA LEU A 90 9.45 -6.96 1.85
C LEU A 90 10.42 -5.80 1.66
N ASN A 91 9.88 -4.59 1.67
CA ASN A 91 10.60 -3.38 1.32
C ASN A 91 10.47 -2.37 2.44
N TYR A 92 11.44 -1.46 2.55
CA TYR A 92 11.41 -0.42 3.55
C TYR A 92 12.11 0.87 3.11
N ILE A 93 11.70 1.98 3.73
CA ILE A 93 12.39 3.27 3.71
C ILE A 93 12.63 3.74 5.13
N ASP A 94 13.77 4.37 5.37
CA ASP A 94 14.14 4.94 6.67
C ASP A 94 14.25 6.47 6.65
N TYR A 95 13.66 7.09 5.63
CA TYR A 95 13.64 8.53 5.44
C TYR A 95 12.25 8.99 5.00
N PRO A 96 11.87 10.25 5.28
CA PRO A 96 10.65 10.82 4.73
C PRO A 96 10.77 10.99 3.21
N LEU A 97 9.86 10.38 2.47
CA LEU A 97 9.72 10.54 1.02
C LEU A 97 8.69 11.64 0.73
N LEU A 98 8.99 12.54 -0.20
CA LEU A 98 8.10 13.61 -0.63
C LEU A 98 7.55 13.33 -2.02
N GLN A 99 6.25 13.51 -2.19
CA GLN A 99 5.57 13.45 -3.47
C GLN A 99 4.59 14.61 -3.58
N ARG A 100 4.54 15.29 -4.73
CA ARG A 100 3.56 16.36 -4.97
C ARG A 100 2.43 15.89 -5.89
N CYS A 101 1.21 16.27 -5.54
CA CYS A 101 -0.03 15.88 -6.19
C CYS A 101 -0.99 17.10 -6.14
N GLU A 102 -1.03 17.92 -7.19
CA GLU A 102 -1.79 19.18 -7.24
C GLU A 102 -3.30 19.03 -6.96
N GLN A 103 -3.82 17.86 -7.25
CA GLN A 103 -5.24 17.52 -7.11
C GLN A 103 -5.63 17.27 -5.65
N PHE A 104 -4.61 17.15 -4.78
CA PHE A 104 -4.74 17.16 -3.33
C PHE A 104 -4.46 18.56 -2.74
N ALA A 105 -4.37 19.61 -3.56
CA ALA A 105 -4.35 20.99 -3.07
C ALA A 105 -5.61 21.30 -2.23
N GLY A 106 -5.43 22.09 -1.17
CA GLY A 106 -6.45 22.41 -0.17
C GLY A 106 -6.83 21.23 0.75
N ARG A 107 -6.12 20.10 0.67
CA ARG A 107 -6.39 18.92 1.52
C ARG A 107 -5.37 18.78 2.63
N TYR A 108 -5.85 18.43 3.82
CA TYR A 108 -5.05 18.35 5.03
C TYR A 108 -5.33 17.06 5.79
N PHE A 109 -4.28 16.28 6.03
CA PHE A 109 -4.31 15.06 6.82
C PHE A 109 -2.97 14.81 7.47
N TYR A 110 -3.01 14.31 8.71
CA TYR A 110 -1.84 14.06 9.52
C TYR A 110 -2.04 12.72 10.22
N GLY A 111 -1.21 11.75 9.88
CA GLY A 111 -1.18 10.42 10.49
C GLY A 111 0.25 9.98 10.82
N GLU A 112 0.38 8.74 11.29
CA GLU A 112 1.68 8.18 11.70
C GLU A 112 2.65 8.07 10.52
N TRP A 113 2.15 7.59 9.38
CA TRP A 113 2.96 7.23 8.22
C TRP A 113 2.76 8.13 7.01
N LEU A 114 1.76 9.02 7.06
CA LEU A 114 1.36 9.86 5.94
C LEU A 114 0.98 11.26 6.42
N ILE A 115 1.55 12.27 5.78
CA ILE A 115 1.07 13.65 5.80
C ILE A 115 0.53 13.99 4.41
N ILE A 116 -0.64 14.63 4.38
CA ILE A 116 -1.17 15.34 3.22
C ILE A 116 -1.30 16.80 3.65
N HIS A 117 -0.61 17.72 2.99
CA HIS A 117 -0.71 19.13 3.30
C HIS A 117 -0.64 19.93 2.02
N ASP A 118 -1.81 20.39 1.56
CA ASP A 118 -1.92 21.26 0.38
C ASP A 118 -1.19 20.70 -0.86
N GLY A 119 -1.54 19.47 -1.24
CA GLY A 119 -0.92 18.78 -2.38
C GLY A 119 0.44 18.14 -2.11
N LEU A 120 1.08 18.42 -0.97
CA LEU A 120 2.29 17.73 -0.53
C LEU A 120 1.95 16.45 0.22
N LEU A 121 2.49 15.34 -0.27
CA LEU A 121 2.49 14.03 0.40
C LEU A 121 3.86 13.82 1.05
N ILE A 122 3.89 13.50 2.34
CA ILE A 122 5.10 13.04 3.03
C ILE A 122 4.83 11.65 3.57
N ILE A 123 5.52 10.65 3.01
CA ILE A 123 5.44 9.26 3.43
C ILE A 123 6.59 9.02 4.40
N ASN A 124 6.31 8.36 5.52
CA ASN A 124 7.26 8.13 6.61
C ASN A 124 7.82 9.45 7.22
N PRO A 125 6.98 10.34 7.78
CA PRO A 125 7.39 11.64 8.29
C PRO A 125 8.27 11.59 9.56
N GLY A 126 8.62 10.40 10.06
CA GLY A 126 9.40 10.21 11.27
C GLY A 126 8.53 10.09 12.53
N HIS A 127 9.09 10.43 13.68
CA HIS A 127 8.35 10.38 14.95
C HIS A 127 7.32 11.51 15.04
N SER A 128 6.17 11.22 15.64
CA SER A 128 5.08 12.19 15.83
C SER A 128 4.62 12.25 17.29
N SER A 129 4.22 13.44 17.71
CA SER A 129 3.55 13.73 18.98
C SER A 129 2.21 14.41 18.68
N VAL A 130 1.14 13.93 19.30
CA VAL A 130 -0.24 14.36 19.02
C VAL A 130 -0.86 14.87 20.32
N ASP A 131 -1.42 16.06 20.27
CA ASP A 131 -2.27 16.62 21.32
C ASP A 131 -3.69 16.75 20.78
N LEU A 132 -4.55 15.78 21.12
CA LEU A 132 -5.93 15.75 20.67
C LEU A 132 -6.80 16.84 21.35
N GLN A 133 -6.39 17.38 22.50
CA GLN A 133 -7.15 18.43 23.19
C GLN A 133 -6.92 19.79 22.53
N GLN A 134 -5.67 20.07 22.16
CA GLN A 134 -5.31 21.28 21.42
C GLN A 134 -5.58 21.14 19.91
N GLY A 135 -5.77 19.92 19.43
CA GLY A 135 -5.93 19.64 18.00
C GLY A 135 -4.62 19.86 17.25
N GLU A 136 -3.48 19.56 17.86
CA GLU A 136 -2.15 19.79 17.28
C GLU A 136 -1.39 18.49 17.07
N VAL A 137 -0.53 18.48 16.05
CA VAL A 137 0.44 17.43 15.80
C VAL A 137 1.80 18.03 15.49
N ARG A 138 2.85 17.38 16.00
CA ARG A 138 4.26 17.71 15.75
C ARG A 138 4.97 16.49 15.20
N TYR A 139 5.77 16.70 14.18
CA TYR A 139 6.65 15.70 13.57
C TYR A 139 8.12 16.06 13.81
N ASP A 140 8.93 15.03 14.03
CA ASP A 140 10.38 15.09 14.09
C ASP A 140 10.98 14.34 12.89
N PHE A 141 11.27 15.09 11.83
CA PHE A 141 11.86 14.58 10.59
C PHE A 141 13.31 14.12 10.75
N ALA A 142 13.99 14.47 11.86
CA ALA A 142 15.37 14.11 12.12
C ALA A 142 15.49 12.77 12.85
N ARG A 143 14.39 12.25 13.41
CA ARG A 143 14.34 10.93 14.05
C ARG A 143 13.78 9.90 13.09
N PRO A 144 14.64 9.16 12.38
CA PRO A 144 14.21 8.20 11.36
C PRO A 144 13.41 7.07 11.99
N ARG A 145 12.48 6.54 11.21
CA ARG A 145 11.75 5.31 11.48
C ARG A 145 11.63 4.51 10.20
N THR A 146 11.45 3.21 10.34
CA THR A 146 11.28 2.31 9.21
C THR A 146 9.81 2.23 8.85
N TYR A 147 9.47 2.69 7.64
CA TYR A 147 8.20 2.38 7.01
C TYR A 147 8.39 1.20 6.07
N ALA A 148 7.62 0.14 6.28
CA ALA A 148 7.74 -1.08 5.50
C ALA A 148 6.46 -1.38 4.70
N TRP A 149 6.61 -1.94 3.50
CA TRP A 149 5.49 -2.27 2.62
C TRP A 149 5.80 -3.51 1.75
N ASP A 150 4.77 -4.07 1.12
CA ASP A 150 4.85 -5.36 0.40
C ASP A 150 5.15 -5.23 -1.11
N GLY A 151 5.31 -4.01 -1.63
CA GLY A 151 5.28 -3.75 -3.07
C GLY A 151 3.88 -3.98 -3.67
N CYS A 152 3.80 -4.40 -4.94
CA CYS A 152 2.52 -4.69 -5.57
C CYS A 152 1.88 -5.96 -4.99
N THR A 153 0.73 -5.80 -4.34
CA THR A 153 -0.03 -6.86 -3.68
C THR A 153 -1.02 -7.52 -4.65
N PRO A 154 -1.33 -8.83 -4.50
CA PRO A 154 -0.93 -9.72 -3.39
C PRO A 154 0.48 -10.30 -3.45
N LYS A 155 1.08 -10.47 -2.26
CA LYS A 155 2.26 -11.33 -1.99
C LYS A 155 1.88 -12.44 -1.02
N VAL A 156 2.29 -13.67 -1.30
CA VAL A 156 1.92 -14.87 -0.53
C VAL A 156 3.17 -15.71 -0.26
N PRO A 157 3.50 -16.01 1.00
CA PRO A 157 4.62 -16.91 1.32
C PRO A 157 4.30 -18.36 0.93
N PHE A 158 5.31 -19.09 0.48
CA PHE A 158 5.27 -20.51 0.14
C PHE A 158 6.34 -21.25 0.95
N TYR A 159 5.91 -22.10 1.90
CA TYR A 159 6.77 -22.88 2.83
C TYR A 159 7.88 -22.08 3.53
N TRP A 160 7.72 -20.76 3.71
CA TRP A 160 8.80 -19.85 4.14
C TRP A 160 10.05 -19.85 3.24
N LEU A 161 10.01 -20.55 2.10
CA LEU A 161 11.12 -20.67 1.14
C LEU A 161 11.05 -19.61 0.04
N ALA A 162 9.84 -19.22 -0.34
CA ALA A 162 9.62 -18.29 -1.44
C ALA A 162 8.42 -17.37 -1.16
N ILE A 163 8.35 -16.27 -1.90
CA ILE A 163 7.21 -15.35 -1.89
C ILE A 163 6.71 -15.21 -3.32
N LEU A 164 5.44 -15.55 -3.52
CA LEU A 164 4.77 -15.53 -4.82
C LEU A 164 3.80 -14.36 -4.86
N GLY A 165 3.77 -13.61 -5.95
CA GLY A 165 2.87 -12.46 -6.02
C GLY A 165 2.95 -11.69 -7.32
N ILE A 166 2.27 -10.54 -7.34
CA ILE A 166 2.28 -9.63 -8.47
C ILE A 166 3.70 -9.08 -8.66
N PRO A 167 4.28 -9.11 -9.88
CA PRO A 167 5.65 -8.70 -10.09
C PRO A 167 5.81 -7.18 -9.89
N ASP A 168 6.96 -6.77 -9.37
CA ASP A 168 7.35 -5.35 -9.30
C ASP A 168 8.24 -4.92 -10.49
N TRP A 169 8.49 -5.88 -11.41
CA TRP A 169 9.27 -5.75 -12.64
C TRP A 169 10.77 -5.54 -12.42
N TRP A 170 11.49 -5.07 -13.44
CA TRP A 170 12.94 -4.89 -13.40
C TRP A 170 13.33 -3.64 -12.60
N GLU A 171 14.56 -3.63 -12.13
CA GLU A 171 15.13 -2.51 -11.37
C GLU A 171 15.63 -1.40 -12.30
N LYS A 172 15.45 -0.16 -11.87
CA LYS A 172 16.02 1.02 -12.54
C LYS A 172 16.28 2.12 -11.52
N ARG A 173 17.00 3.15 -11.97
CA ARG A 173 17.18 4.37 -11.18
C ARG A 173 15.90 5.21 -11.19
N HIS A 174 15.49 5.67 -10.02
CA HIS A 174 14.37 6.57 -9.82
C HIS A 174 14.85 7.84 -9.11
N PRO A 175 14.58 9.03 -9.66
CA PRO A 175 14.70 10.26 -8.90
C PRO A 175 13.65 10.26 -7.79
N ILE A 176 14.07 10.53 -6.57
CA ILE A 176 13.20 10.71 -5.43
C ILE A 176 13.58 11.96 -4.66
N LEU A 177 12.59 12.55 -4.01
CA LEU A 177 12.82 13.60 -3.04
C LEU A 177 12.65 13.05 -1.65
N ARG A 178 13.62 13.34 -0.79
CA ARG A 178 13.59 12.94 0.61
C ARG A 178 13.88 14.12 1.53
N LEU A 179 13.42 14.05 2.77
CA LEU A 179 13.90 14.93 3.82
C LEU A 179 15.11 14.33 4.48
N GLN A 180 16.17 15.12 4.59
CA GLN A 180 17.34 14.80 5.38
C GLN A 180 17.71 16.03 6.20
N GLN A 181 17.71 15.89 7.53
CA GLN A 181 18.02 16.98 8.47
C GLN A 181 17.16 18.24 8.24
N GLY A 182 15.87 18.05 7.92
CA GLY A 182 14.94 19.16 7.66
C GLY A 182 15.08 19.83 6.29
N GLN A 183 16.01 19.38 5.45
CA GLN A 183 16.19 19.88 4.09
C GLN A 183 15.66 18.88 3.05
N VAL A 184 15.02 19.42 2.01
CA VAL A 184 14.60 18.62 0.85
C VAL A 184 15.84 18.35 0.01
N GLN A 185 16.11 17.08 -0.27
CA GLN A 185 17.22 16.65 -1.12
C GLN A 185 16.72 15.72 -2.21
N GLU A 186 17.17 15.95 -3.44
CA GLU A 186 17.01 15.01 -4.53
C GLU A 186 18.07 13.91 -4.42
N SER A 187 17.62 12.67 -4.58
CA SER A 187 18.48 11.49 -4.58
C SER A 187 18.01 10.49 -5.60
N GLN A 188 18.87 9.52 -5.91
CA GLN A 188 18.57 8.43 -6.83
C GLN A 188 18.52 7.13 -6.06
N VAL A 189 17.45 6.36 -6.26
CA VAL A 189 17.32 5.01 -5.70
C VAL A 189 17.25 4.01 -6.84
N PHE A 190 17.83 2.83 -6.63
CA PHE A 190 17.76 1.72 -7.57
C PHE A 190 16.72 0.72 -7.06
N TRP A 191 15.51 0.80 -7.61
CA TRP A 191 14.36 0.02 -7.18
C TRP A 191 13.64 -0.62 -8.37
N PRO A 192 12.89 -1.72 -8.14
CA PRO A 192 11.92 -2.24 -9.11
C PRO A 192 10.97 -1.16 -9.63
N LEU A 193 10.62 -1.25 -10.91
CA LEU A 193 9.86 -0.22 -11.63
C LEU A 193 8.57 0.20 -10.93
N ALA A 194 7.86 -0.72 -10.29
CA ALA A 194 6.58 -0.44 -9.64
C ALA A 194 6.71 0.07 -8.19
N HIS A 195 7.91 0.04 -7.59
CA HIS A 195 8.11 0.36 -6.16
C HIS A 195 7.67 1.76 -5.78
N PRO A 196 8.12 2.86 -6.43
CA PRO A 196 7.72 4.21 -6.03
C PRO A 196 6.19 4.39 -6.04
N ALA A 197 5.53 3.85 -7.06
CA ALA A 197 4.08 3.90 -7.17
C ALA A 197 3.41 3.08 -6.06
N SER A 198 3.88 1.85 -5.82
CA SER A 198 3.31 0.94 -4.81
C SER A 198 3.48 1.49 -3.38
N LEU A 199 4.59 2.16 -3.08
CA LEU A 199 4.88 2.77 -1.80
C LEU A 199 3.88 3.89 -1.47
N VAL A 200 3.69 4.83 -2.40
CA VAL A 200 2.72 5.92 -2.24
C VAL A 200 1.29 5.38 -2.17
N HIS A 201 0.96 4.40 -3.02
CA HIS A 201 -0.36 3.78 -3.03
C HIS A 201 -0.67 3.07 -1.71
N ASP A 202 0.28 2.31 -1.18
CA ASP A 202 0.15 1.62 0.10
C ASP A 202 -0.09 2.61 1.25
N ALA A 203 0.74 3.66 1.35
CA ALA A 203 0.60 4.69 2.36
C ALA A 203 -0.78 5.38 2.30
N LEU A 204 -1.29 5.69 1.11
CA LEU A 204 -2.64 6.25 0.94
C LEU A 204 -3.73 5.24 1.33
N TYR A 205 -3.54 3.96 0.96
CA TYR A 205 -4.48 2.88 1.22
C TYR A 205 -4.69 2.63 2.72
N GLN A 206 -3.62 2.74 3.52
CA GLN A 206 -3.68 2.63 4.97
C GLN A 206 -4.65 3.64 5.60
N TYR A 207 -4.85 4.81 4.99
CA TYR A 207 -5.68 5.88 5.57
C TYR A 207 -6.96 6.18 4.78
N LEU A 208 -7.37 5.33 3.83
CA LEU A 208 -8.57 5.58 2.99
C LEU A 208 -9.88 5.85 3.76
N ASN A 209 -9.98 5.40 5.02
CA ASN A 209 -11.15 5.60 5.87
C ASN A 209 -11.17 6.98 6.57
N VAL A 210 -10.05 7.70 6.59
CA VAL A 210 -9.88 8.93 7.40
C VAL A 210 -9.20 10.08 6.66
N ALA A 211 -8.34 9.80 5.69
CA ALA A 211 -7.70 10.82 4.88
C ALA A 211 -8.70 11.42 3.88
N PRO A 212 -8.58 12.72 3.52
CA PRO A 212 -9.48 13.43 2.62
C PRO A 212 -9.24 13.06 1.16
N LEU A 213 -9.30 11.78 0.84
CA LEU A 213 -9.16 11.28 -0.52
C LEU A 213 -10.07 10.08 -0.74
N ALA A 214 -10.65 10.01 -1.92
CA ALA A 214 -11.43 8.87 -2.34
C ALA A 214 -10.49 7.81 -2.92
N LYS A 215 -10.86 6.54 -2.76
CA LYS A 215 -10.10 5.40 -3.28
C LYS A 215 -9.71 5.53 -4.76
N HIS A 216 -10.62 6.06 -5.58
CA HIS A 216 -10.38 6.20 -7.02
C HIS A 216 -9.26 7.20 -7.35
N GLU A 217 -9.00 8.16 -6.46
CA GLU A 217 -7.95 9.17 -6.62
C GLU A 217 -6.58 8.55 -6.31
N ALA A 218 -6.48 7.75 -5.24
CA ALA A 218 -5.28 6.96 -4.95
C ALA A 218 -4.97 5.96 -6.08
N ASP A 219 -5.99 5.28 -6.61
CA ASP A 219 -5.84 4.36 -7.76
C ASP A 219 -5.33 5.08 -9.01
N ARG A 220 -5.87 6.27 -9.29
CA ARG A 220 -5.44 7.09 -10.44
C ARG A 220 -4.02 7.60 -10.27
N LEU A 221 -3.64 8.05 -9.07
CA LEU A 221 -2.27 8.47 -8.76
C LEU A 221 -1.28 7.32 -8.98
N PHE A 222 -1.62 6.13 -8.49
CA PHE A 222 -0.82 4.92 -8.70
C PHE A 222 -0.62 4.62 -10.19
N PHE A 223 -1.68 4.62 -10.99
CA PHE A 223 -1.60 4.44 -12.44
C PHE A 223 -0.64 5.44 -13.11
N GLN A 224 -0.73 6.71 -12.71
CA GLN A 224 0.12 7.77 -13.27
C GLN A 224 1.59 7.59 -12.90
N MET A 225 1.87 7.26 -11.63
CA MET A 225 3.23 6.98 -11.19
C MET A 225 3.82 5.78 -11.93
N LEU A 226 3.05 4.72 -12.20
CA LEU A 226 3.50 3.59 -13.03
C LEU A 226 3.85 4.04 -14.46
N ARG A 227 3.00 4.88 -15.07
CA ARG A 227 3.23 5.42 -16.42
C ARG A 227 4.50 6.28 -16.48
N GLN A 228 4.69 7.16 -15.50
CA GLN A 228 5.88 8.01 -15.41
C GLN A 228 7.16 7.22 -15.11
N ALA A 229 7.04 6.12 -14.37
CA ALA A 229 8.13 5.17 -14.18
C ALA A 229 8.50 4.41 -15.47
N GLY A 230 7.72 4.55 -16.55
CA GLY A 230 7.97 3.93 -17.85
C GLY A 230 7.23 2.62 -18.09
N MET A 231 6.26 2.26 -17.23
CA MET A 231 5.42 1.09 -17.47
C MET A 231 4.56 1.31 -18.72
N VAL A 232 4.55 0.34 -19.64
CA VAL A 232 3.71 0.38 -20.84
C VAL A 232 2.23 0.45 -20.48
N TRP A 233 1.44 1.16 -21.29
CA TRP A 233 0.06 1.51 -20.95
C TRP A 233 -0.83 0.30 -20.63
N PRO A 234 -0.83 -0.79 -21.43
CA PRO A 234 -1.71 -1.94 -21.16
C PRO A 234 -1.42 -2.57 -19.81
N LEU A 235 -0.14 -2.62 -19.44
CA LEU A 235 0.30 -3.20 -18.18
C LEU A 235 -0.06 -2.31 -17.00
N ALA A 236 0.23 -1.00 -17.09
CA ALA A 236 -0.16 -0.04 -16.05
C ALA A 236 -1.69 -0.03 -15.86
N PHE A 237 -2.44 -0.15 -16.95
CA PHE A 237 -3.90 -0.22 -16.92
C PHE A 237 -4.41 -1.50 -16.27
N ALA A 238 -3.76 -2.65 -16.50
CA ALA A 238 -4.09 -3.89 -15.80
C ALA A 238 -3.89 -3.77 -14.29
N TYR A 239 -2.80 -3.14 -13.84
CA TYR A 239 -2.54 -2.86 -12.42
C TYR A 239 -3.60 -1.92 -11.84
N TYR A 240 -3.92 -0.84 -12.55
CA TYR A 240 -4.98 0.09 -12.19
C TYR A 240 -6.33 -0.62 -12.03
N LEU A 241 -6.71 -1.46 -12.99
CA LEU A 241 -7.97 -2.20 -12.95
C LEU A 241 -7.99 -3.19 -11.77
N ALA A 242 -6.88 -3.87 -11.50
CA ALA A 242 -6.76 -4.78 -10.38
C ALA A 242 -7.00 -4.07 -9.04
N VAL A 243 -6.32 -2.94 -8.79
CA VAL A 243 -6.53 -2.17 -7.55
C VAL A 243 -7.94 -1.56 -7.50
N ARG A 244 -8.49 -1.14 -8.63
CA ARG A 244 -9.85 -0.57 -8.73
C ARG A 244 -10.92 -1.59 -8.33
N LEU A 245 -10.83 -2.80 -8.88
CA LEU A 245 -11.82 -3.86 -8.73
C LEU A 245 -11.67 -4.64 -7.42
N PHE A 246 -10.45 -4.89 -6.94
CA PHE A 246 -10.22 -5.81 -5.82
C PHE A 246 -9.65 -5.12 -4.57
N GLY A 247 -9.00 -3.96 -4.71
CA GLY A 247 -8.46 -3.21 -3.58
C GLY A 247 -9.58 -2.64 -2.71
N ALA A 248 -9.38 -2.63 -1.38
CA ALA A 248 -10.14 -1.83 -0.41
C ALA A 248 -11.67 -1.69 -0.65
N LEU A 249 -12.36 -2.77 -1.03
CA LEU A 249 -13.78 -2.77 -1.46
C LEU A 249 -14.75 -2.10 -0.47
N GLU A 250 -14.45 -2.18 0.82
CA GLU A 250 -15.30 -1.67 1.91
C GLU A 250 -15.31 -0.14 2.04
N VAL A 251 -14.40 0.56 1.36
CA VAL A 251 -14.22 2.03 1.50
C VAL A 251 -14.48 2.72 0.17
N ARG A 252 -15.41 2.18 -0.62
CA ARG A 252 -15.98 2.84 -1.81
C ARG A 252 -17.02 3.88 -1.37
N GLY A 253 -16.57 4.94 -0.70
CA GLY A 253 -17.40 6.06 -0.26
C GLY A 253 -16.83 7.40 -0.76
N PRO A 254 -17.54 8.51 -0.51
CA PRO A 254 -16.97 9.85 -0.72
C PRO A 254 -15.72 10.04 0.14
N ALA A 255 -14.83 10.94 -0.28
CA ALA A 255 -13.66 11.29 0.49
C ALA A 255 -14.08 11.82 1.88
N PRO A 256 -13.43 11.35 2.97
CA PRO A 256 -13.53 11.99 4.27
C PRO A 256 -13.22 13.49 4.23
N ALA A 257 -13.63 14.23 5.25
CA ALA A 257 -13.26 15.63 5.41
C ALA A 257 -11.77 15.78 5.76
N ASN A 258 -11.23 17.00 5.63
CA ASN A 258 -9.90 17.34 6.13
C ASN A 258 -9.78 17.03 7.63
N SER A 259 -8.56 16.67 8.05
CA SER A 259 -8.25 16.47 9.46
C SER A 259 -8.53 17.75 10.26
N ALA A 260 -9.10 17.59 11.44
CA ALA A 260 -9.27 18.67 12.40
C ALA A 260 -7.94 19.08 13.08
N LEU A 261 -6.91 18.23 12.98
CA LEU A 261 -5.58 18.52 13.53
C LEU A 261 -4.88 19.62 12.74
N ARG A 262 -4.07 20.42 13.42
CA ARG A 262 -3.16 21.40 12.84
C ARG A 262 -1.73 20.92 13.02
N CYS A 263 -0.92 21.03 11.97
CA CYS A 263 0.50 20.72 12.07
C CYS A 263 1.25 21.92 12.65
N ALA A 264 1.79 21.75 13.86
CA ALA A 264 2.61 22.77 14.51
C ALA A 264 4.08 22.70 14.03
N THR A 265 4.51 21.58 13.45
CA THR A 265 5.82 21.50 12.80
C THR A 265 5.78 22.21 11.45
N PRO A 266 6.71 23.13 11.16
CA PRO A 266 6.85 23.71 9.83
C PRO A 266 7.14 22.61 8.81
N LEU A 267 6.29 22.53 7.79
CA LEU A 267 6.50 21.59 6.69
C LEU A 267 7.44 22.21 5.65
N PRO A 268 8.30 21.40 5.01
CA PRO A 268 9.17 21.88 3.95
C PRO A 268 8.34 22.45 2.79
N ALA A 269 8.69 23.64 2.31
CA ALA A 269 8.07 24.22 1.13
C ALA A 269 8.43 23.38 -0.12
N SER A 270 7.47 22.65 -0.68
CA SER A 270 7.71 21.69 -1.77
C SER A 270 7.65 22.32 -3.16
N ALA A 271 8.20 23.52 -3.36
CA ALA A 271 8.24 24.17 -4.66
C ALA A 271 9.03 23.36 -5.72
N GLN A 272 9.81 22.36 -5.31
CA GLN A 272 10.70 21.57 -6.19
C GLN A 272 10.25 20.11 -6.39
N ALA A 273 9.12 19.68 -5.82
CA ALA A 273 8.64 18.31 -6.01
C ALA A 273 7.96 18.10 -7.37
N PRO A 274 8.30 17.04 -8.12
CA PRO A 274 7.67 16.78 -9.41
C PRO A 274 6.16 16.62 -9.20
N ALA A 275 5.41 17.57 -9.74
CA ALA A 275 3.96 17.61 -9.60
C ALA A 275 3.33 16.50 -10.46
N LEU A 276 2.61 15.59 -9.80
CA LEU A 276 1.75 14.63 -10.48
C LEU A 276 0.41 15.31 -10.76
N ASN A 277 0.04 15.47 -12.03
CA ASN A 277 -1.25 16.04 -12.43
C ASN A 277 -2.19 14.96 -12.98
N PHE A 278 -3.48 15.06 -12.65
CA PHE A 278 -4.45 14.01 -12.99
C PHE A 278 -4.75 14.07 -14.50
N ASP A 279 -4.46 15.21 -15.11
CA ASP A 279 -4.82 15.55 -16.49
C ASP A 279 -3.76 15.21 -17.54
N ALA A 280 -2.76 14.38 -17.22
CA ALA A 280 -1.87 13.84 -18.24
C ALA A 280 -2.34 12.47 -18.76
N PRO A 281 -2.95 12.40 -19.95
CA PRO A 281 -2.66 11.37 -20.90
C PRO A 281 -1.83 12.01 -22.01
N THR A 282 -0.52 12.13 -21.84
CA THR A 282 0.33 12.14 -23.03
C THR A 282 0.24 10.74 -23.62
N ARG A 283 -0.67 10.59 -24.59
CA ARG A 283 -0.58 9.56 -25.62
C ARG A 283 0.76 9.77 -26.33
N SER A 284 1.80 9.12 -25.83
CA SER A 284 2.95 8.79 -26.68
C SER A 284 2.56 7.53 -27.45
N ALA A 285 2.47 7.71 -28.77
CA ALA A 285 2.33 6.67 -29.78
C ALA A 285 3.46 5.63 -29.68
#